data_AF-A0A4R5YPF1-F1
#
_entry.id   AF-A0A4R5YPF1-F1
#
_cell.length_a   1.000
_cell.length_b   1.000
_cell.length_c   1.000
_cell.angle_alpha   90.00
_cell.angle_beta   90.00
_cell.angle_gamma   90.00
#
_symmetry.space_group_name_H-M   'P 1'
#
loop_
_entity.id
_entity.type
_entity.pdbx_description
1 polymer ?
#
loop_
_entity_poly.entity_id
_entity_poly.type
_entity_poly.pdbx_seq_one_letter_code
_entity_poly.pdbx_strand_id
1 'polypeptide(L)'
;MSPSFNLLDVLLAVVLLGYLFYGFSRGFFNSLFSLAGLVLGGVAAFSAAPWVSAQVDPQYRVGAVLATVLVLLVAGQMLGGLLGRALSAVTERMRLGALNRIAGAALDVAVAALVLSLLASLVGQLGIPAVSQQVASSTVLRTIDEHTPGPVRAAVTEARDAVGGATGIRQLDELLFPAEEAPDESTSTPALQAAGQSVVQVYGMAVECRQNQTGSGFVTDAGQVVTNAHVVAGVDEPVVQTRDGQVHAAAVVHYDPESDLAVLSAPSLPLAALPLGTDPAAGDSVAFMGYPLGGPFAAGPATVQGTALAPVEGTGGTMEIIQLAGQVQQGNSGGPLVAQDGSVVGVVFAKALEGQVGYALTLDELRGALGAAAGATQAVDSGSCAA
;
A
#
# COMPACT_ATOMS: atom_id res chain seq x y z
N MET A 1 -16.12 -3.02 17.51
CA MET A 1 -16.56 -3.78 16.32
C MET A 1 -16.01 -5.19 16.46
N SER A 2 -16.85 -6.21 16.40
CA SER A 2 -16.40 -7.60 16.50
C SER A 2 -15.50 -7.93 15.31
N PRO A 3 -14.29 -8.50 15.48
CA PRO A 3 -13.47 -8.89 14.35
C PRO A 3 -14.23 -9.92 13.52
N SER A 4 -14.61 -9.55 12.30
CA SER A 4 -15.23 -10.47 11.34
C SER A 4 -14.11 -11.34 10.75
N PHE A 5 -13.96 -12.56 11.26
CA PHE A 5 -13.06 -13.55 10.68
C PHE A 5 -13.49 -13.86 9.25
N ASN A 6 -12.60 -13.65 8.29
CA ASN A 6 -12.86 -14.00 6.89
C ASN A 6 -12.30 -15.40 6.56
N LEU A 7 -12.62 -15.92 5.37
CA LEU A 7 -12.16 -17.25 4.94
C LEU A 7 -10.63 -17.35 4.90
N LEU A 8 -9.95 -16.25 4.55
CA LEU A 8 -8.50 -16.16 4.55
C LEU A 8 -7.94 -16.30 5.97
N ASP A 9 -8.54 -15.68 6.98
CA ASP A 9 -8.11 -15.82 8.38
C ASP A 9 -8.12 -17.27 8.86
N VAL A 10 -9.15 -18.04 8.48
CA VAL A 10 -9.24 -19.48 8.80
C VAL A 10 -8.10 -20.24 8.14
N LEU A 11 -7.84 -19.98 6.86
CA LEU A 11 -6.77 -20.64 6.11
C LEU A 11 -5.39 -20.28 6.67
N LEU A 12 -5.14 -19.01 6.95
CA LEU A 12 -3.89 -18.54 7.55
C LEU A 12 -3.68 -19.12 8.95
N ALA A 13 -4.72 -19.16 9.78
CA ALA A 13 -4.64 -19.77 11.12
C ALA A 13 -4.30 -21.26 11.05
N VAL A 14 -4.89 -22.02 10.11
CA VAL A 14 -4.56 -23.44 9.89
C VAL A 14 -3.10 -23.59 9.46
N VAL A 15 -2.61 -22.75 8.55
CA VAL A 15 -1.22 -22.76 8.11
C VAL A 15 -0.28 -22.47 9.29
N LEU A 16 -0.54 -21.41 10.05
CA LEU A 16 0.28 -21.02 11.22
C LEU A 16 0.28 -22.10 12.31
N LEU A 17 -0.86 -22.73 12.60
CA LEU A 17 -0.94 -23.86 13.52
C LEU A 17 -0.15 -25.07 13.01
N GLY A 18 -0.17 -25.30 11.70
CA GLY A 18 0.67 -26.30 11.04
C GLY A 18 2.16 -26.03 11.27
N TYR A 19 2.62 -24.79 11.05
CA TYR A 19 3.99 -24.37 11.31
C TYR A 19 4.37 -24.43 12.80
N LEU A 20 3.46 -24.10 13.70
CA LEU A 20 3.66 -24.24 15.16
C LEU A 20 3.95 -25.70 15.53
N PHE A 21 3.12 -26.64 15.06
CA PHE A 21 3.30 -28.06 15.32
C PHE A 21 4.58 -28.59 14.66
N TYR A 22 4.85 -28.14 13.43
CA TYR A 22 6.03 -28.52 12.67
C TYR A 22 7.33 -28.04 13.32
N GLY A 23 7.40 -26.81 13.83
CA GLY A 23 8.55 -26.27 14.54
C GLY A 23 8.76 -26.93 15.91
N PHE A 24 7.68 -27.23 16.63
CA PHE A 24 7.73 -27.97 17.90
C PHE A 24 8.37 -29.36 17.74
N SER A 25 8.13 -30.01 16.60
CA SER A 25 8.67 -31.34 16.30
C SER A 25 10.15 -31.36 15.88
N ARG A 26 10.68 -30.25 15.35
CA ARG A 26 12.02 -30.18 14.72
C ARG A 26 13.09 -29.49 15.56
N GLY A 27 12.71 -28.65 16.52
CA GLY A 27 13.62 -27.95 17.43
C GLY A 27 14.34 -26.74 16.83
N PHE A 28 14.83 -25.86 17.70
CA PHE A 28 15.32 -24.52 17.36
C PHE A 28 16.41 -24.47 16.29
N PHE A 29 17.44 -25.32 16.37
CA PHE A 29 18.53 -25.28 15.39
C PHE A 29 18.06 -25.59 13.98
N ASN A 30 17.18 -26.58 13.82
CA ASN A 30 16.65 -26.90 12.51
C ASN A 30 15.75 -25.77 11.98
N SER A 31 14.97 -25.13 12.85
CA SER A 31 14.21 -23.93 12.53
C SER A 31 15.12 -22.77 12.10
N LEU A 32 16.23 -22.54 12.81
CA LEU A 32 17.20 -21.47 12.52
C LEU A 32 17.86 -21.66 11.15
N PHE A 33 18.29 -22.87 10.82
CA PHE A 33 18.86 -23.15 9.51
C PHE A 33 17.80 -23.14 8.41
N SER A 34 16.56 -23.54 8.70
CA SER A 34 15.44 -23.40 7.75
C SER A 34 15.11 -21.93 7.48
N LEU A 35 15.23 -21.06 8.49
CA LEU A 35 15.09 -19.62 8.35
C LEU A 35 16.22 -19.05 7.50
N ALA A 36 17.48 -19.42 7.76
CA ALA A 36 18.60 -19.02 6.93
C ALA A 36 18.42 -19.47 5.47
N GLY A 37 17.92 -20.69 5.27
CA GLY A 37 17.57 -21.22 3.95
C GLY A 37 16.44 -20.43 3.27
N LEU A 38 15.40 -20.04 4.01
CA LEU A 38 14.32 -19.20 3.48
C LEU A 38 14.85 -17.83 3.06
N VAL A 39 15.70 -17.19 3.87
CA VAL A 39 16.31 -15.89 3.54
C VAL A 39 17.13 -15.99 2.26
N LEU A 40 17.95 -17.03 2.13
CA LEU A 40 18.71 -17.28 0.90
C LEU A 40 17.80 -17.56 -0.30
N GLY A 41 16.70 -18.31 -0.09
CA GLY A 41 15.67 -18.52 -1.10
C GLY A 41 15.00 -17.21 -1.54
N GLY A 42 14.75 -16.29 -0.61
CA GLY A 42 14.22 -14.97 -0.86
C GLY A 42 15.18 -14.09 -1.68
N VAL A 43 16.47 -14.07 -1.32
CA VAL A 43 17.50 -13.36 -2.10
C VAL A 43 17.61 -13.93 -3.51
N ALA A 44 17.58 -15.26 -3.66
CA ALA A 44 17.57 -15.91 -4.97
C ALA A 44 16.31 -15.57 -5.76
N ALA A 45 15.14 -15.53 -5.11
CA ALA A 45 13.88 -15.15 -5.73
C ALA A 45 13.88 -13.70 -6.21
N PHE A 46 14.39 -12.77 -5.39
CA PHE A 46 14.56 -11.37 -5.76
C PHE A 46 15.46 -11.22 -6.98
N SER A 47 16.60 -11.92 -6.99
CA SER A 47 17.53 -11.89 -8.12
C SER A 47 16.94 -12.52 -9.39
N ALA A 48 16.07 -13.52 -9.25
CA ALA A 48 15.44 -14.23 -10.37
C ALA A 48 14.20 -13.50 -10.92
N ALA A 49 13.51 -12.69 -10.12
CA ALA A 49 12.23 -12.07 -10.50
C ALA A 49 12.33 -11.19 -11.76
N PRO A 50 13.33 -10.28 -11.93
CA PRO A 50 13.48 -9.51 -13.16
C PRO A 50 13.73 -10.40 -14.38
N TRP A 51 14.52 -11.47 -14.21
CA TRP A 51 14.83 -12.40 -15.29
C TRP A 51 13.59 -13.19 -15.73
N VAL A 52 12.81 -13.74 -14.79
CA VAL A 52 11.55 -14.44 -15.11
C VAL A 52 10.53 -13.49 -15.74
N SER A 53 10.41 -12.28 -15.20
CA SER A 53 9.51 -11.25 -15.73
C SER A 53 9.77 -10.93 -17.21
N ALA A 54 11.05 -10.90 -17.61
CA ALA A 54 11.46 -10.63 -18.99
C ALA A 54 11.15 -11.77 -19.97
N GLN A 55 11.00 -13.01 -19.49
CA GLN A 55 10.81 -14.20 -20.34
C GLN A 55 9.34 -14.63 -20.49
N VAL A 56 8.43 -14.07 -19.68
CA VAL A 56 7.03 -14.52 -19.59
C VAL A 56 6.08 -13.45 -20.12
N ASP A 57 5.06 -13.91 -20.85
CA ASP A 57 3.98 -13.07 -21.37
C ASP A 57 3.29 -12.27 -20.25
N PRO A 58 2.82 -11.04 -20.52
CA PRO A 58 2.28 -10.14 -19.48
C PRO A 58 1.11 -10.76 -18.70
N GLN A 59 0.23 -11.48 -19.39
CA GLN A 59 -0.94 -12.14 -18.80
C GLN A 59 -0.59 -13.22 -17.75
N TYR A 60 0.61 -13.83 -17.84
CA TYR A 60 1.06 -14.87 -16.92
C TYR A 60 2.23 -14.42 -16.04
N ARG A 61 2.75 -13.21 -16.25
CA ARG A 61 3.97 -12.73 -15.61
C ARG A 61 3.88 -12.75 -14.10
N VAL A 62 2.81 -12.19 -13.54
CA VAL A 62 2.68 -12.13 -12.07
C VAL A 62 2.55 -13.55 -11.51
N GLY A 63 1.75 -14.41 -12.15
CA GLY A 63 1.64 -15.82 -11.77
C GLY A 63 2.99 -16.55 -11.81
N ALA A 64 3.81 -16.30 -12.84
CA ALA A 64 5.13 -16.90 -13.00
C ALA A 64 6.17 -16.38 -11.99
N VAL A 65 6.16 -15.07 -11.71
CA VAL A 65 7.01 -14.46 -10.67
C VAL A 65 6.62 -15.00 -9.30
N LEU A 66 5.33 -15.03 -8.98
CA LEU A 66 4.82 -15.61 -7.72
C LEU A 66 5.17 -17.08 -7.56
N ALA A 67 4.97 -17.89 -8.61
CA ALA A 67 5.34 -19.30 -8.60
C ALA A 67 6.86 -19.47 -8.38
N THR A 68 7.67 -18.64 -9.03
CA THR A 68 9.14 -18.67 -8.88
C THR A 68 9.55 -18.31 -7.46
N VAL A 69 8.99 -17.23 -6.90
CA VAL A 69 9.23 -16.81 -5.51
C VAL A 69 8.84 -17.93 -4.55
N LEU A 70 7.66 -18.52 -4.71
CA LEU A 70 7.20 -19.61 -3.86
C LEU A 70 8.12 -20.83 -3.93
N VAL A 71 8.49 -21.25 -5.15
CA VAL A 71 9.37 -22.40 -5.37
C VAL A 71 10.74 -22.17 -4.73
N LEU A 72 11.33 -20.99 -4.91
CA LEU A 72 12.66 -20.68 -4.37
C LEU A 72 12.66 -20.52 -2.84
N LEU A 73 11.60 -19.94 -2.27
CA LEU A 73 11.41 -19.88 -0.81
C LEU A 73 11.29 -21.29 -0.22
N VAL A 74 10.44 -22.15 -0.80
CA VAL A 74 10.25 -23.54 -0.35
C VAL A 74 11.53 -24.35 -0.50
N ALA A 75 12.22 -24.22 -1.64
CA ALA A 75 13.49 -24.91 -1.90
C ALA A 75 14.58 -24.46 -0.92
N GLY A 76 14.72 -23.15 -0.70
CA GLY A 76 15.64 -22.57 0.28
C GLY A 76 15.36 -23.08 1.69
N GLN A 77 14.09 -23.05 2.12
CA GLN A 77 13.69 -23.56 3.44
C GLN A 77 13.95 -25.06 3.59
N MET A 78 13.69 -25.87 2.56
CA MET A 78 13.98 -27.32 2.57
C MET A 78 15.49 -27.58 2.68
N LEU A 79 16.31 -26.89 1.89
CA LEU A 79 17.77 -27.01 1.92
C LEU A 79 18.33 -26.58 3.27
N GLY A 80 17.86 -25.45 3.80
CA GLY A 80 18.19 -24.97 5.14
C GLY A 80 17.83 -25.98 6.22
N GLY A 81 16.65 -26.61 6.14
CA GLY A 81 16.26 -27.67 7.06
C GLY A 81 17.09 -28.96 6.93
N LEU A 82 17.56 -29.30 5.72
CA LEU A 82 18.46 -30.46 5.55
C LEU A 82 19.83 -30.19 6.18
N LEU A 83 20.39 -29.00 5.96
CA LEU A 83 21.61 -28.54 6.61
C LEU A 83 21.44 -28.48 8.13
N GLY A 84 20.31 -27.95 8.60
CA GLY A 84 19.95 -27.86 10.01
C GLY A 84 19.94 -29.22 10.69
N ARG A 85 19.35 -30.23 10.06
CA ARG A 85 19.38 -31.61 10.56
C ARG A 85 20.81 -32.18 10.61
N ALA A 86 21.58 -31.98 9.55
CA ALA A 86 22.96 -32.47 9.46
C ALA A 86 23.86 -31.87 10.55
N LEU A 87 23.73 -30.57 10.80
CA LEU A 87 24.47 -29.84 11.84
C LEU A 87 23.93 -30.12 13.25
N SER A 88 22.61 -30.33 13.39
CA SER A 88 22.00 -30.60 14.70
C SER A 88 22.46 -31.93 15.30
N ALA A 89 22.78 -32.92 14.45
CA ALA A 89 23.36 -34.20 14.86
C ALA A 89 24.72 -34.05 15.59
N VAL A 90 25.42 -32.93 15.38
CA VAL A 90 26.68 -32.61 16.07
C VAL A 90 26.43 -31.93 17.42
N THR A 91 25.30 -31.26 17.60
CA THR A 91 24.97 -30.44 18.79
C THR A 91 24.11 -31.15 19.86
N GLU A 92 23.66 -32.39 19.63
CA GLU A 92 22.81 -33.18 20.55
C GLU A 92 23.41 -33.49 21.94
N ARG A 93 24.61 -33.00 22.26
CA ARG A 93 25.19 -33.11 23.61
C ARG A 93 24.54 -32.19 24.65
N MET A 94 23.81 -31.14 24.25
CA MET A 94 23.20 -30.18 25.18
C MET A 94 21.69 -30.46 25.39
N ARG A 95 21.35 -31.05 26.54
CA ARG A 95 19.97 -31.43 26.94
C ARG A 95 19.08 -30.22 27.28
N LEU A 96 18.62 -29.46 26.28
CA LEU A 96 17.64 -28.35 26.46
C LEU A 96 16.27 -28.68 25.81
N GLY A 97 15.78 -29.91 26.00
CA GLY A 97 14.72 -30.51 25.20
C GLY A 97 13.43 -29.69 25.02
N ALA A 98 12.83 -29.17 26.09
CA ALA A 98 11.55 -28.45 26.00
C ALA A 98 11.71 -27.00 25.49
N LEU A 99 12.71 -26.27 25.98
CA LEU A 99 13.00 -24.89 25.56
C LEU A 99 13.41 -24.83 24.08
N ASN A 100 14.19 -25.80 23.62
CA ASN A 100 14.59 -25.92 22.21
C ASN A 100 13.39 -26.13 21.27
N ARG A 101 12.36 -26.87 21.72
CA ARG A 101 11.14 -27.11 20.92
C ARG A 101 10.23 -25.89 20.90
N ILE A 102 10.07 -25.22 22.04
CA ILE A 102 9.28 -23.99 22.14
C ILE A 102 9.92 -22.88 21.29
N ALA A 103 11.24 -22.70 21.39
CA ALA A 103 11.97 -21.71 20.60
C ALA A 103 11.91 -22.01 19.09
N GLY A 104 11.99 -23.28 18.68
CA GLY A 104 11.81 -23.66 17.27
C GLY A 104 10.40 -23.43 16.75
N ALA A 105 9.37 -23.74 17.55
CA ALA A 105 7.97 -23.47 17.21
C ALA A 105 7.71 -21.97 17.05
N ALA A 106 8.20 -21.15 17.97
CA ALA A 106 8.07 -19.70 17.90
C ALA A 106 8.77 -19.12 16.66
N LEU A 107 9.97 -19.61 16.34
CA LEU A 107 10.72 -19.17 15.16
C LEU A 107 10.01 -19.56 13.86
N ASP A 108 9.56 -20.81 13.70
CA ASP A 108 8.85 -21.25 12.49
C ASP A 108 7.54 -20.48 12.28
N VAL A 109 6.80 -20.16 13.34
CA VAL A 109 5.58 -19.33 13.26
C VAL A 109 5.90 -17.90 12.83
N ALA A 110 6.93 -17.28 13.41
CA ALA A 110 7.35 -15.93 13.02
C ALA A 110 7.76 -15.87 11.54
N VAL A 111 8.48 -16.89 11.08
CA VAL A 111 8.90 -17.01 9.69
C VAL A 111 7.73 -17.22 8.74
N ALA A 112 6.81 -18.13 9.08
CA ALA A 112 5.60 -18.35 8.29
C ALA A 112 4.74 -17.09 8.22
N ALA A 113 4.57 -16.38 9.33
CA ALA A 113 3.86 -15.11 9.38
C ALA A 113 4.49 -14.06 8.44
N LEU A 114 5.82 -13.97 8.41
CA LEU A 114 6.53 -13.04 7.52
C LEU A 114 6.35 -13.38 6.04
N VAL A 115 6.46 -14.67 5.68
CA VAL A 115 6.19 -15.14 4.30
C VAL A 115 4.75 -14.88 3.89
N LEU A 116 3.79 -15.17 4.76
CA LEU A 116 2.37 -14.92 4.49
C LEU A 116 2.07 -13.43 4.32
N SER A 117 2.71 -12.56 5.12
CA SER A 117 2.60 -11.10 4.99
C SER A 117 3.20 -10.58 3.68
N LEU A 118 4.30 -11.19 3.20
CA LEU A 118 4.89 -10.86 1.90
C LEU A 118 3.98 -11.30 0.75
N LEU A 119 3.48 -12.53 0.79
CA LEU A 119 2.58 -13.08 -0.23
C LEU A 119 1.26 -12.30 -0.30
N ALA A 120 0.69 -11.93 0.85
CA ALA A 120 -0.55 -11.16 0.90
C ALA A 120 -0.39 -9.79 0.23
N SER A 121 0.76 -9.13 0.43
CA SER A 121 1.06 -7.85 -0.22
C SER A 121 1.18 -7.99 -1.74
N LEU A 122 1.88 -9.01 -2.24
CA LEU A 122 1.98 -9.27 -3.69
C LEU A 122 0.62 -9.60 -4.30
N VAL A 123 -0.23 -10.31 -3.57
CA VAL A 123 -1.59 -10.61 -4.00
C VAL A 123 -2.47 -9.36 -4.00
N GLY A 124 -2.28 -8.43 -3.07
CA GLY A 124 -2.97 -7.13 -3.09
C GLY A 124 -2.63 -6.31 -4.35
N GLN A 125 -1.38 -6.37 -4.81
CA GLN A 125 -0.92 -5.69 -6.02
C GLN A 125 -1.51 -6.26 -7.32
N LEU A 126 -2.06 -7.48 -7.30
CA LEU A 126 -2.74 -8.05 -8.47
C LEU A 126 -4.00 -7.27 -8.86
N GLY A 127 -4.51 -6.40 -7.97
CA GLY A 127 -5.70 -5.60 -8.23
C GLY A 127 -6.97 -6.44 -8.41
N ILE A 128 -6.97 -7.70 -7.95
CA ILE A 128 -8.15 -8.57 -8.01
C ILE A 128 -9.05 -8.22 -6.82
N PRO A 129 -10.19 -7.55 -7.03
CA PRO A 129 -10.95 -6.94 -5.93
C PRO A 129 -11.39 -7.95 -4.87
N ALA A 130 -11.81 -9.13 -5.30
CA ALA A 130 -12.24 -10.21 -4.40
C ALA A 130 -11.13 -10.74 -3.49
N VAL A 131 -9.86 -10.66 -3.93
CA VAL A 131 -8.72 -11.16 -3.17
C VAL A 131 -8.11 -10.03 -2.33
N SER A 132 -7.99 -8.82 -2.89
CA SER A 132 -7.54 -7.63 -2.17
C SER A 132 -8.45 -7.33 -0.97
N GLN A 133 -9.78 -7.46 -1.11
CA GLN A 133 -10.72 -7.29 0.00
C GLN A 133 -10.53 -8.32 1.13
N GLN A 134 -10.19 -9.57 0.80
CA GLN A 134 -9.93 -10.62 1.80
C GLN A 134 -8.60 -10.40 2.53
N VAL A 135 -7.57 -9.96 1.82
CA VAL A 135 -6.29 -9.57 2.42
C VAL A 135 -6.47 -8.37 3.35
N ALA A 136 -7.16 -7.34 2.86
CA ALA A 136 -7.46 -6.11 3.57
C ALA A 136 -8.24 -6.30 4.87
N SER A 137 -9.23 -7.20 4.86
CA SER A 137 -10.08 -7.47 6.03
C SER A 137 -9.52 -8.55 6.97
N SER A 138 -8.34 -9.11 6.68
CA SER A 138 -7.76 -10.19 7.47
C SER A 138 -7.30 -9.71 8.84
N THR A 139 -7.92 -10.25 9.88
CA THR A 139 -7.50 -10.01 11.25
C THR A 139 -6.14 -10.64 11.53
N VAL A 140 -5.84 -11.80 10.94
CA VAL A 140 -4.55 -12.49 11.12
C VAL A 140 -3.41 -11.67 10.55
N LEU A 141 -3.53 -11.17 9.31
CA LEU A 141 -2.49 -10.35 8.70
C LEU A 141 -2.26 -9.04 9.45
N ARG A 142 -3.34 -8.38 9.90
CA ARG A 142 -3.24 -7.17 10.74
C ARG A 142 -2.51 -7.45 12.05
N THR A 143 -2.84 -8.54 12.74
CA THR A 143 -2.15 -8.91 13.99
C THR A 143 -0.67 -9.24 13.77
N ILE A 144 -0.33 -9.90 12.65
CA ILE A 144 1.06 -10.14 12.26
C ILE A 144 1.79 -8.81 12.09
N ASP A 145 1.21 -7.86 11.34
CA ASP A 145 1.83 -6.57 11.09
C ASP A 145 2.03 -5.75 12.39
N GLU A 146 0.98 -5.64 13.21
CA GLU A 146 0.99 -4.94 14.51
C GLU A 146 2.10 -5.44 15.44
N HIS A 147 2.34 -6.75 15.48
CA HIS A 147 3.33 -7.38 16.37
C HIS A 147 4.72 -7.57 15.72
N THR A 148 4.89 -7.23 14.44
CA THR A 148 6.18 -7.31 13.76
C THR A 148 7.09 -6.17 14.23
N PRO A 149 8.31 -6.44 14.73
CA PRO A 149 9.25 -5.40 15.15
C PRO A 149 9.63 -4.43 14.03
N GLY A 150 9.84 -3.15 14.36
CA GLY A 150 10.13 -2.08 13.39
C GLY A 150 11.22 -2.39 12.35
N PRO A 151 12.40 -2.93 12.73
CA PRO A 151 13.46 -3.26 11.76
C PRO A 151 13.04 -4.33 10.74
N VAL A 152 12.21 -5.28 11.16
CA VAL A 152 11.69 -6.34 10.29
C VAL A 152 10.61 -5.79 9.36
N ARG A 153 9.75 -4.91 9.88
CA ARG A 153 8.73 -4.21 9.08
C ARG A 153 9.38 -3.37 7.98
N ALA A 154 10.42 -2.62 8.31
CA ALA A 154 11.19 -1.81 7.34
C ALA A 154 11.79 -2.66 6.22
N ALA A 155 12.46 -3.78 6.57
CA ALA A 155 13.04 -4.69 5.58
C ALA A 155 11.98 -5.35 4.68
N VAL A 156 10.79 -5.67 5.23
CA VAL A 156 9.67 -6.20 4.43
C VAL A 156 9.12 -5.13 3.49
N THR A 157 9.01 -3.88 3.92
CA THR A 157 8.60 -2.75 3.06
C THR A 157 9.61 -2.51 1.94
N GLU A 158 10.91 -2.48 2.25
CA GLU A 158 11.97 -2.35 1.25
C GLU A 158 11.93 -3.47 0.20
N ALA A 159 11.74 -4.72 0.64
CA ALA A 159 11.59 -5.86 -0.26
C ALA A 159 10.31 -5.77 -1.11
N ARG A 160 9.20 -5.24 -0.57
CA ARG A 160 7.95 -5.01 -1.32
C ARG A 160 8.14 -3.94 -2.39
N ASP A 161 8.76 -2.83 -2.04
CA ASP A 161 9.02 -1.72 -2.96
C ASP A 161 9.93 -2.15 -4.11
N ALA A 162 10.93 -2.99 -3.81
CA ALA A 162 11.87 -3.52 -4.81
C ALA A 162 11.24 -4.57 -5.75
N VAL A 163 10.22 -5.32 -5.31
CA VAL A 163 9.51 -6.31 -6.15
C VAL A 163 8.30 -5.71 -6.86
N GLY A 164 7.65 -4.71 -6.27
CA GLY A 164 6.41 -4.11 -6.75
C GLY A 164 6.54 -3.24 -7.99
N GLY A 165 7.76 -2.90 -8.43
CA GLY A 165 8.00 -2.19 -9.69
C GLY A 165 7.23 -0.88 -9.80
N ALA A 166 7.75 0.19 -9.20
CA ALA A 166 7.46 1.59 -9.57
C ALA A 166 5.98 2.03 -9.68
N THR A 167 5.10 1.60 -8.78
CA THR A 167 3.80 2.28 -8.58
C THR A 167 3.70 2.83 -7.17
N GLY A 168 4.79 3.45 -6.69
CA GLY A 168 4.92 4.08 -5.38
C GLY A 168 4.24 5.44 -5.33
N ILE A 169 3.71 5.81 -4.17
CA ILE A 169 3.52 7.23 -3.84
C ILE A 169 4.82 7.98 -4.14
N ARG A 170 4.73 9.19 -4.72
CA ARG A 170 5.93 9.99 -4.98
C ARG A 170 6.72 10.18 -3.67
N GLN A 171 8.04 10.10 -3.77
CA GLN A 171 8.94 10.30 -2.64
C GLN A 171 9.69 11.62 -2.84
N LEU A 172 9.65 12.49 -1.85
CA LEU A 172 10.45 13.71 -1.83
C LEU A 172 11.61 13.52 -0.85
N ASP A 173 12.82 13.84 -1.32
CA ASP A 173 14.05 13.70 -0.53
C ASP A 173 14.21 14.83 0.49
N GLU A 174 13.60 16.00 0.24
CA GLU A 174 13.80 17.20 1.03
C GLU A 174 12.56 17.55 1.87
N LEU A 175 12.76 17.66 3.18
CA LEU A 175 11.78 18.21 4.11
C LEU A 175 11.74 19.73 3.98
N LEU A 176 10.55 20.29 3.78
CA LEU A 176 10.31 21.74 3.72
C LEU A 176 10.28 22.35 5.13
N PHE A 177 9.83 21.55 6.11
CA PHE A 177 9.75 21.91 7.52
C PHE A 177 10.35 20.79 8.39
N PRO A 178 10.77 21.08 9.64
CA PRO A 178 11.26 20.04 10.54
C PRO A 178 10.25 18.91 10.71
N ALA A 179 10.70 17.66 10.60
CA ALA A 179 9.82 16.50 10.80
C ALA A 179 9.31 16.45 12.25
N GLU A 180 8.02 16.20 12.41
CA GLU A 180 7.37 15.92 13.68
C GLU A 180 6.76 14.52 13.67
N GLU A 181 6.45 13.99 14.86
CA GLU A 181 5.76 12.71 14.97
C GLU A 181 4.30 12.86 14.54
N ALA A 182 3.74 11.80 13.92
CA ALA A 182 2.33 11.79 13.60
C ALA A 182 1.48 11.86 14.90
N PRO A 183 0.38 12.64 14.90
CA PRO A 183 -0.50 12.71 16.05
C PRO A 183 -1.20 11.37 16.32
N ASP A 184 -1.58 11.14 17.58
CA ASP A 184 -2.38 9.97 18.03
C ASP A 184 -3.87 10.33 18.19
N GLU A 185 -4.35 11.28 17.37
CA GLU A 185 -5.73 11.73 17.42
C GLU A 185 -6.69 10.75 16.73
N SER A 186 -7.91 10.62 17.25
CA SER A 186 -8.90 9.73 16.65
C SER A 186 -9.51 10.35 15.39
N THR A 187 -9.47 9.61 14.29
CA THR A 187 -10.16 9.93 13.04
C THR A 187 -11.61 9.42 13.00
N SER A 188 -12.16 8.97 14.14
CA SER A 188 -13.48 8.35 14.23
C SER A 188 -14.63 9.31 14.49
N THR A 189 -14.48 10.62 14.24
CA THR A 189 -15.56 11.58 14.46
C THR A 189 -16.70 11.38 13.43
N PRO A 190 -17.95 11.77 13.74
CA PRO A 190 -19.06 11.62 12.77
C PRO A 190 -18.81 12.34 11.44
N ALA A 191 -18.16 13.51 11.48
CA ALA A 191 -17.83 14.28 10.29
C ALA A 191 -16.79 13.56 9.40
N LEU A 192 -15.71 13.07 10.00
CA LEU A 192 -14.68 12.31 9.27
C LEU A 192 -15.21 10.97 8.74
N GLN A 193 -16.09 10.30 9.50
CA GLN A 193 -16.75 9.07 9.03
C GLN A 193 -17.67 9.33 7.84
N ALA A 194 -18.40 10.45 7.83
CA ALA A 194 -19.23 10.87 6.71
C ALA A 194 -18.38 11.21 5.48
N ALA A 195 -17.28 11.96 5.66
CA ALA A 195 -16.36 12.28 4.58
C ALA A 195 -15.76 11.02 3.94
N GLY A 196 -15.38 10.04 4.77
CA GLY A 196 -14.85 8.75 4.29
C GLY A 196 -15.81 7.93 3.42
N GLN A 197 -17.10 8.24 3.36
CA GLN A 197 -18.05 7.58 2.44
C GLN A 197 -17.89 8.03 0.99
N SER A 198 -17.35 9.22 0.77
CA SER A 198 -17.12 9.81 -0.55
C SER A 198 -15.72 9.55 -1.10
N VAL A 199 -14.91 8.73 -0.40
CA VAL A 199 -13.55 8.36 -0.78
C VAL A 199 -13.58 7.00 -1.48
N VAL A 200 -12.98 6.94 -2.66
CA VAL A 200 -12.96 5.78 -3.55
C VAL A 200 -11.55 5.30 -3.80
N GLN A 201 -11.40 4.01 -4.08
CA GLN A 201 -10.17 3.46 -4.62
C GLN A 201 -10.19 3.66 -6.13
N VAL A 202 -9.09 4.17 -6.69
CA VAL A 202 -8.90 4.30 -8.13
C VAL A 202 -7.91 3.25 -8.57
N TYR A 203 -8.24 2.47 -9.61
CA TYR A 203 -7.28 1.54 -10.20
C TYR A 203 -7.52 1.36 -11.68
N GLY A 204 -6.49 0.91 -12.39
CA GLY A 204 -6.57 0.60 -13.81
C GLY A 204 -5.28 0.00 -14.33
N MET A 205 -5.35 -0.58 -15.53
CA MET A 205 -4.19 -1.18 -16.17
C MET A 205 -3.56 -0.17 -17.12
N ALA A 206 -2.29 0.16 -16.89
CA ALA A 206 -1.50 0.93 -17.83
C ALA A 206 -0.88 -0.03 -18.86
N VAL A 207 -1.56 -0.20 -20.00
CA VAL A 207 -1.27 -1.27 -20.97
C VAL A 207 0.13 -1.14 -21.56
N GLU A 208 0.54 0.08 -21.92
CA GLU A 208 1.85 0.36 -22.51
C GLU A 208 3.01 -0.03 -21.58
N CYS A 209 2.79 0.18 -20.28
CA CYS A 209 3.79 -0.02 -19.24
C CYS A 209 3.69 -1.42 -18.62
N ARG A 210 2.60 -2.13 -18.91
CA ARG A 210 2.26 -3.44 -18.36
C ARG A 210 2.26 -3.42 -16.83
N GLN A 211 1.67 -2.38 -16.27
CA GLN A 211 1.59 -2.14 -14.83
C GLN A 211 0.15 -1.89 -14.42
N ASN A 212 -0.20 -2.31 -13.20
CA ASN A 212 -1.47 -1.95 -12.59
C ASN A 212 -1.24 -0.71 -11.73
N GLN A 213 -1.99 0.35 -12.01
CA GLN A 213 -2.01 1.54 -11.18
C GLN A 213 -3.09 1.42 -10.12
N THR A 214 -2.78 1.83 -8.89
CA THR A 214 -3.76 1.93 -7.80
C THR A 214 -3.47 3.16 -6.96
N GLY A 215 -4.53 3.81 -6.50
CA GLY A 215 -4.49 4.96 -5.63
C GLY A 215 -5.84 5.23 -5.00
N SER A 216 -6.00 6.43 -4.48
CA SER A 216 -7.23 6.93 -3.87
C SER A 216 -7.79 8.07 -4.71
N GLY A 217 -9.07 8.36 -4.50
CA GLY A 217 -9.74 9.51 -5.05
C GLY A 217 -10.93 9.89 -4.18
N PHE A 218 -11.55 11.02 -4.46
CA PHE A 218 -12.76 11.46 -3.75
C PHE A 218 -13.68 12.25 -4.65
N VAL A 219 -14.97 12.22 -4.30
CA VAL A 219 -16.02 12.88 -5.08
C VAL A 219 -16.05 14.38 -4.78
N THR A 220 -15.97 15.21 -5.82
CA THR A 220 -16.03 16.69 -5.72
C THR A 220 -17.27 17.28 -6.37
N ASP A 221 -17.91 16.56 -7.28
CA ASP A 221 -19.22 16.84 -7.84
C ASP A 221 -19.92 15.51 -8.22
N ALA A 222 -21.21 15.53 -8.50
CA ALA A 222 -21.98 14.35 -8.86
C ALA A 222 -21.36 13.63 -10.07
N GLY A 223 -20.82 12.42 -9.83
CA GLY A 223 -20.15 11.63 -10.86
C GLY A 223 -18.78 12.18 -11.30
N GLN A 224 -18.16 13.07 -10.52
CA GLN A 224 -16.79 13.52 -10.71
C GLN A 224 -15.90 13.10 -9.53
N VAL A 225 -14.76 12.48 -9.83
CA VAL A 225 -13.77 12.03 -8.85
C VAL A 225 -12.45 12.73 -9.13
N VAL A 226 -11.84 13.33 -8.12
CA VAL A 226 -10.46 13.82 -8.19
C VAL A 226 -9.50 12.74 -7.70
N THR A 227 -8.35 12.64 -8.36
CA THR A 227 -7.20 11.82 -7.95
C THR A 227 -5.91 12.48 -8.42
N ASN A 228 -4.75 11.85 -8.20
CA ASN A 228 -3.51 12.35 -8.78
C ASN A 228 -3.33 11.91 -10.24
N ALA A 229 -2.65 12.73 -11.03
CA ALA A 229 -2.32 12.40 -12.41
C ALA A 229 -1.51 11.09 -12.50
N HIS A 230 -0.51 10.92 -11.63
CA HIS A 230 0.30 9.68 -11.63
C HIS A 230 -0.50 8.41 -11.32
N VAL A 231 -1.65 8.50 -10.63
CA VAL A 231 -2.52 7.34 -10.34
C VAL A 231 -3.21 6.81 -11.60
N VAL A 232 -3.41 7.65 -12.62
CA VAL A 232 -4.06 7.28 -13.88
C VAL A 232 -3.14 7.38 -15.09
N ALA A 233 -1.85 7.69 -14.89
CA ALA A 233 -0.90 7.83 -15.98
C ALA A 233 -0.79 6.54 -16.81
N GLY A 234 -1.00 6.64 -18.12
CA GLY A 234 -0.98 5.51 -19.05
C GLY A 234 -2.17 4.55 -18.93
N VAL A 235 -3.18 4.87 -18.11
CA VAL A 235 -4.39 4.06 -17.93
C VAL A 235 -5.47 4.52 -18.92
N ASP A 236 -5.90 3.61 -19.80
CA ASP A 236 -6.95 3.89 -20.80
C ASP A 236 -8.36 3.89 -20.18
N GLU A 237 -8.65 2.86 -19.36
CA GLU A 237 -9.97 2.61 -18.78
C GLU A 237 -9.86 2.49 -17.25
N PRO A 238 -9.78 3.62 -16.53
CA PRO A 238 -9.76 3.58 -15.07
C PRO A 238 -11.13 3.14 -14.52
N VAL A 239 -11.10 2.50 -13.36
CA VAL A 239 -12.30 2.18 -12.59
C VAL A 239 -12.19 2.75 -11.20
N VAL A 240 -13.34 3.11 -10.63
CA VAL A 240 -13.47 3.58 -9.26
C VAL A 240 -14.21 2.53 -8.45
N GLN A 241 -13.68 2.19 -7.28
CA GLN A 241 -14.30 1.27 -6.34
C GLN A 241 -14.71 2.01 -5.07
N THR A 242 -15.98 1.84 -4.71
CA THR A 242 -16.55 2.37 -3.47
C THR A 242 -16.11 1.54 -2.27
N ARG A 243 -16.28 2.10 -1.06
CA ARG A 243 -15.91 1.43 0.18
C ARG A 243 -16.65 0.10 0.43
N ASP A 244 -17.86 -0.06 -0.09
CA ASP A 244 -18.63 -1.31 -0.04
C ASP A 244 -18.24 -2.31 -1.14
N GLY A 245 -17.30 -1.94 -2.00
CA GLY A 245 -16.68 -2.80 -3.00
C GLY A 245 -17.32 -2.73 -4.38
N GLN A 246 -18.33 -1.87 -4.61
CA GLN A 246 -18.93 -1.70 -5.92
C GLN A 246 -17.94 -1.01 -6.87
N VAL A 247 -17.89 -1.48 -8.12
CA VAL A 247 -16.95 -0.99 -9.13
C VAL A 247 -17.73 -0.24 -10.20
N HIS A 248 -17.28 0.95 -10.53
CA HIS A 248 -17.87 1.82 -11.53
C HIS A 248 -16.82 2.17 -12.59
N ALA A 249 -17.23 2.11 -13.86
CA ALA A 249 -16.41 2.58 -14.97
C ALA A 249 -16.22 4.09 -14.86
N ALA A 250 -15.00 4.55 -15.13
CA ALA A 250 -14.65 5.95 -15.16
C ALA A 250 -13.88 6.30 -16.45
N ALA A 251 -13.86 7.57 -16.81
CA ALA A 251 -13.04 8.10 -17.88
C ALA A 251 -12.23 9.28 -17.36
N VAL A 252 -10.94 9.38 -17.72
CA VAL A 252 -10.14 10.56 -17.43
C VAL A 252 -10.67 11.71 -18.28
N VAL A 253 -11.19 12.78 -17.67
CA VAL A 253 -11.73 13.95 -18.39
C VAL A 253 -10.85 15.19 -18.26
N HIS A 254 -9.92 15.16 -17.30
CA HIS A 254 -8.84 16.12 -17.17
C HIS A 254 -7.62 15.41 -16.62
N TYR A 255 -6.45 15.71 -17.18
CA TYR A 255 -5.16 15.16 -16.80
C TYR A 255 -4.12 16.26 -16.86
N ASP A 256 -3.50 16.57 -15.73
CA ASP A 256 -2.44 17.55 -15.62
C ASP A 256 -1.26 16.97 -14.81
N PRO A 257 -0.17 16.55 -15.48
CA PRO A 257 1.00 16.00 -14.81
C PRO A 257 1.83 17.08 -14.09
N GLU A 258 1.67 18.38 -14.41
CA GLU A 258 2.41 19.46 -13.78
C GLU A 258 1.91 19.75 -12.36
N SER A 259 0.58 19.79 -12.17
CA SER A 259 -0.06 19.90 -10.85
C SER A 259 -0.27 18.54 -10.15
N ASP A 260 0.07 17.45 -10.83
CA ASP A 260 -0.19 16.07 -10.39
C ASP A 260 -1.68 15.79 -10.09
N LEU A 261 -2.61 16.39 -10.84
CA LEU A 261 -4.04 16.22 -10.66
C LEU A 261 -4.72 15.63 -11.90
N ALA A 262 -5.70 14.79 -11.65
CA ALA A 262 -6.62 14.29 -12.67
C ALA A 262 -8.06 14.32 -12.16
N VAL A 263 -8.99 14.54 -13.08
CA VAL A 263 -10.43 14.46 -12.82
C VAL A 263 -11.02 13.35 -13.67
N LEU A 264 -11.76 12.47 -13.02
CA LEU A 264 -12.44 11.33 -13.63
C LEU A 264 -13.94 11.59 -13.69
N SER A 265 -14.56 11.26 -14.81
CA SER A 265 -16.01 11.17 -14.92
C SER A 265 -16.46 9.74 -14.66
N ALA A 266 -17.27 9.54 -13.63
CA ALA A 266 -17.91 8.29 -13.25
C ALA A 266 -19.42 8.52 -13.03
N PRO A 267 -20.23 8.69 -14.09
CA PRO A 267 -21.64 9.14 -13.97
C PRO A 267 -22.54 8.19 -13.18
N SER A 268 -22.15 6.91 -13.07
CA SER A 268 -22.91 5.89 -12.33
C SER A 268 -22.57 5.82 -10.84
N LEU A 269 -21.61 6.61 -10.36
CA LEU A 269 -21.13 6.59 -8.98
C LEU A 269 -22.15 7.27 -8.03
N PRO A 270 -22.79 6.54 -7.11
CA PRO A 270 -23.90 7.06 -6.30
C PRO A 270 -23.41 7.68 -4.99
N LEU A 271 -22.37 8.52 -5.04
CA LEU A 271 -21.74 9.13 -3.87
C LEU A 271 -21.92 10.64 -3.87
N ALA A 272 -22.03 11.22 -2.68
CA ALA A 272 -22.14 12.67 -2.50
C ALA A 272 -20.75 13.33 -2.59
N ALA A 273 -20.71 14.56 -3.09
CA ALA A 273 -19.49 15.35 -3.10
C ALA A 273 -19.04 15.77 -1.70
N LEU A 274 -17.73 15.80 -1.47
CA LEU A 274 -17.14 16.41 -0.29
C LEU A 274 -17.16 17.94 -0.43
N PRO A 275 -17.51 18.68 0.63
CA PRO A 275 -17.39 20.13 0.62
C PRO A 275 -15.91 20.52 0.60
N LEU A 276 -15.56 21.54 -0.19
CA LEU A 276 -14.24 22.16 -0.13
C LEU A 276 -14.20 23.14 1.06
N GLY A 277 -13.12 23.08 1.84
CA GLY A 277 -12.87 23.94 2.98
C GLY A 277 -12.06 25.18 2.62
N THR A 278 -11.27 25.64 3.59
CA THR A 278 -10.30 26.74 3.47
C THR A 278 -8.88 26.21 3.62
N ASP A 279 -7.90 27.00 3.21
CA ASP A 279 -6.50 26.59 3.33
C ASP A 279 -6.12 26.38 4.80
N PRO A 280 -5.43 25.29 5.13
CA PRO A 280 -5.08 24.97 6.50
C PRO A 280 -3.89 25.80 6.98
N ALA A 281 -3.84 26.08 8.28
CA ALA A 281 -2.72 26.73 8.94
C ALA A 281 -1.77 25.70 9.58
N ALA A 282 -0.52 26.11 9.79
CA ALA A 282 0.42 25.30 10.58
C ALA A 282 -0.12 25.05 12.00
N GLY A 283 -0.07 23.80 12.44
CA GLY A 283 -0.65 23.31 13.70
C GLY A 283 -2.08 22.80 13.58
N ASP A 284 -2.76 22.96 12.43
CA ASP A 284 -4.11 22.43 12.26
C ASP A 284 -4.11 20.90 12.27
N SER A 285 -5.04 20.33 13.03
CA SER A 285 -5.32 18.90 13.04
C SER A 285 -6.21 18.54 11.86
N VAL A 286 -5.75 17.57 11.07
CA VAL A 286 -6.37 17.11 9.83
C VAL A 286 -6.36 15.58 9.78
N ALA A 287 -7.07 15.00 8.82
CA ALA A 287 -7.00 13.57 8.53
C ALA A 287 -6.77 13.35 7.04
N PHE A 288 -5.85 12.44 6.70
CA PHE A 288 -5.76 11.91 5.34
C PHE A 288 -6.60 10.65 5.22
N MET A 289 -7.24 10.45 4.07
CA MET A 289 -8.11 9.31 3.82
C MET A 289 -7.75 8.63 2.50
N GLY A 290 -7.78 7.30 2.49
CA GLY A 290 -7.44 6.55 1.28
C GLY A 290 -7.41 5.04 1.46
N TYR A 291 -6.76 4.38 0.51
CA TYR A 291 -6.63 2.93 0.39
C TYR A 291 -5.14 2.54 0.44
N PRO A 292 -4.51 2.60 1.64
CA PRO A 292 -3.08 2.36 1.77
C PRO A 292 -2.71 0.96 1.29
N LEU A 293 -1.66 0.88 0.48
CA LEU A 293 -1.13 -0.32 -0.16
C LEU A 293 -2.16 -1.07 -1.03
N GLY A 294 -3.21 -0.38 -1.49
CA GLY A 294 -4.35 -0.99 -2.18
C GLY A 294 -5.25 -1.83 -1.25
N GLY A 295 -5.11 -1.65 0.07
CA GLY A 295 -5.88 -2.31 1.11
C GLY A 295 -7.26 -1.69 1.34
N PRO A 296 -7.88 -1.89 2.52
CA PRO A 296 -9.20 -1.33 2.80
C PRO A 296 -9.09 0.19 3.01
N PHE A 297 -10.23 0.86 2.91
CA PHE A 297 -10.33 2.26 3.33
C PHE A 297 -9.79 2.46 4.75
N ALA A 298 -8.91 3.44 4.90
CA ALA A 298 -8.36 3.89 6.17
C ALA A 298 -8.31 5.42 6.22
N ALA A 299 -8.45 5.97 7.43
CA ALA A 299 -8.25 7.38 7.71
C ALA A 299 -7.18 7.52 8.80
N GLY A 300 -6.12 8.26 8.53
CA GLY A 300 -5.02 8.51 9.46
C GLY A 300 -5.00 9.96 9.93
N PRO A 301 -4.70 10.22 11.20
CA PRO A 301 -4.57 11.58 11.71
C PRO A 301 -3.28 12.22 11.20
N ALA A 302 -3.28 13.54 11.04
CA ALA A 302 -2.11 14.30 10.68
C ALA A 302 -2.17 15.74 11.22
N THR A 303 -1.00 16.36 11.34
CA THR A 303 -0.87 17.77 11.71
C THR A 303 -0.21 18.52 10.57
N VAL A 304 -0.76 19.67 10.18
CA VAL A 304 -0.17 20.53 9.15
C VAL A 304 1.07 21.21 9.71
N GLN A 305 2.21 21.04 9.07
CA GLN A 305 3.48 21.65 9.51
C GLN A 305 3.71 23.02 8.83
N GLY A 306 3.19 23.17 7.62
CA GLY A 306 3.23 24.42 6.87
C GLY A 306 3.04 24.19 5.37
N THR A 307 3.03 25.30 4.64
CA THR A 307 2.88 25.34 3.19
C THR A 307 4.09 26.03 2.58
N ALA A 308 4.67 25.46 1.53
CA ALA A 308 5.81 26.06 0.83
C ALA A 308 5.85 25.66 -0.65
N LEU A 309 6.58 26.45 -1.45
CA LEU A 309 6.88 26.11 -2.83
C LEU A 309 7.92 24.98 -2.89
N ALA A 310 7.60 23.93 -3.62
CA ALA A 310 8.49 22.81 -3.92
C ALA A 310 8.71 22.69 -5.43
N PRO A 311 9.89 22.25 -5.88
CA PRO A 311 10.13 21.99 -7.29
C PRO A 311 9.25 20.83 -7.78
N VAL A 312 8.69 21.00 -8.98
CA VAL A 312 8.00 19.92 -9.70
C VAL A 312 9.06 19.13 -10.47
N GLU A 313 9.20 17.85 -10.15
CA GLU A 313 10.16 16.98 -10.86
C GLU A 313 9.89 16.96 -12.37
N GLY A 314 10.94 17.12 -13.16
CA GLY A 314 10.90 16.97 -14.62
C GLY A 314 10.41 18.19 -15.41
N THR A 315 9.77 19.18 -14.78
CA THR A 315 9.20 20.36 -15.48
C THR A 315 10.01 21.65 -15.26
N GLY A 316 10.86 21.68 -14.22
CA GLY A 316 11.59 22.90 -13.82
C GLY A 316 10.70 23.99 -13.21
N GLY A 317 9.42 23.69 -13.00
CA GLY A 317 8.48 24.55 -12.29
C GLY A 317 8.52 24.37 -10.77
N THR A 318 7.75 25.19 -10.07
CA THR A 318 7.49 25.04 -8.63
C THR A 318 6.00 25.01 -8.39
N MET A 319 5.56 24.18 -7.45
CA MET A 319 4.18 24.08 -7.01
C MET A 319 4.08 24.33 -5.51
N GLU A 320 2.98 24.89 -5.04
CA GLU A 320 2.76 25.08 -3.61
C GLU A 320 2.22 23.78 -3.00
N ILE A 321 2.88 23.28 -1.95
CA ILE A 321 2.51 22.04 -1.28
C ILE A 321 2.43 22.22 0.23
N ILE A 322 1.57 21.42 0.85
CA ILE A 322 1.37 21.32 2.29
C ILE A 322 2.22 20.15 2.79
N GLN A 323 3.10 20.40 3.77
CA GLN A 323 3.76 19.34 4.52
C GLN A 323 2.95 18.99 5.75
N LEU A 324 2.78 17.69 6.00
CA LEU A 324 2.04 17.17 7.16
C LEU A 324 2.84 16.13 7.93
N ALA A 325 2.73 16.15 9.26
CA ALA A 325 3.19 15.09 10.13
C ALA A 325 2.08 14.02 10.19
N GLY A 326 2.27 12.90 9.50
CA GLY A 326 1.29 11.82 9.35
C GLY A 326 1.88 10.61 8.63
N GLN A 327 1.38 9.41 8.95
CA GLN A 327 1.84 8.14 8.36
C GLN A 327 1.22 7.89 6.98
N VAL A 328 1.57 8.74 6.01
CA VAL A 328 1.13 8.56 4.63
C VAL A 328 1.87 7.39 3.98
N GLN A 329 1.13 6.53 3.27
CA GLN A 329 1.65 5.34 2.59
C GLN A 329 1.29 5.37 1.10
N GLN A 330 1.97 4.53 0.33
CA GLN A 330 1.56 4.21 -1.04
C GLN A 330 0.07 3.83 -1.06
N GLY A 331 -0.65 4.24 -2.11
CA GLY A 331 -2.10 4.04 -2.21
C GLY A 331 -2.95 5.16 -1.60
N ASN A 332 -2.40 6.00 -0.70
CA ASN A 332 -3.10 7.21 -0.23
C ASN A 332 -3.10 8.34 -1.27
N SER A 333 -2.18 8.31 -2.26
CA SER A 333 -2.11 9.29 -3.34
C SER A 333 -3.46 9.48 -4.02
N GLY A 334 -3.88 10.73 -4.20
CA GLY A 334 -5.14 11.17 -4.77
C GLY A 334 -6.28 11.23 -3.75
N GLY A 335 -6.07 10.72 -2.53
CA GLY A 335 -7.01 10.80 -1.43
C GLY A 335 -7.09 12.20 -0.83
N PRO A 336 -8.22 12.55 -0.18
CA PRO A 336 -8.38 13.89 0.39
C PRO A 336 -7.60 14.02 1.70
N LEU A 337 -7.01 15.20 1.90
CA LEU A 337 -6.72 15.74 3.22
C LEU A 337 -7.95 16.53 3.68
N VAL A 338 -8.50 16.20 4.85
CA VAL A 338 -9.72 16.85 5.36
C VAL A 338 -9.51 17.49 6.73
N ALA A 339 -10.19 18.60 6.96
CA ALA A 339 -10.32 19.20 8.29
C ALA A 339 -11.26 18.38 9.19
N GLN A 340 -11.28 18.70 10.48
CA GLN A 340 -12.09 18.00 11.48
C GLN A 340 -13.61 18.08 11.22
N ASP A 341 -14.06 19.04 10.42
CA ASP A 341 -15.46 19.18 9.99
C ASP A 341 -15.81 18.34 8.74
N GLY A 342 -14.83 17.62 8.19
CA GLY A 342 -14.99 16.77 7.00
C GLY A 342 -14.85 17.52 5.67
N SER A 343 -14.51 18.81 5.69
CA SER A 343 -14.22 19.56 4.46
C SER A 343 -12.81 19.26 3.94
N VAL A 344 -12.67 19.22 2.61
CA VAL A 344 -11.38 18.97 1.95
C VAL A 344 -10.51 20.22 2.07
N VAL A 345 -9.25 20.03 2.48
CA VAL A 345 -8.24 21.09 2.61
C VAL A 345 -6.97 20.82 1.77
N GLY A 346 -6.93 19.69 1.06
CA GLY A 346 -5.87 19.36 0.11
C GLY A 346 -6.00 17.96 -0.49
N VAL A 347 -5.06 17.58 -1.34
CA VAL A 347 -5.00 16.24 -1.97
C VAL A 347 -3.66 15.59 -1.70
N VAL A 348 -3.64 14.45 -1.01
CA VAL A 348 -2.39 13.73 -0.70
C VAL A 348 -1.73 13.26 -2.00
N PHE A 349 -0.43 13.51 -2.17
CA PHE A 349 0.28 13.12 -3.40
C PHE A 349 1.63 12.45 -3.18
N ALA A 350 2.30 12.74 -2.07
CA ALA A 350 3.66 12.25 -1.81
C ALA A 350 3.94 11.97 -0.33
N LYS A 351 5.07 11.33 -0.06
CA LYS A 351 5.65 11.16 1.29
C LYS A 351 7.15 11.45 1.30
N ALA A 352 7.72 11.69 2.47
CA ALA A 352 9.17 11.77 2.60
C ALA A 352 9.82 10.36 2.55
N LEU A 353 11.13 10.33 2.26
CA LEU A 353 11.94 9.10 2.38
C LEU A 353 12.02 8.60 3.82
N GLU A 354 12.16 9.53 4.78
CA GLU A 354 12.35 9.24 6.18
C GLU A 354 11.31 9.96 7.06
N GLY A 355 11.01 9.38 8.22
CA GLY A 355 10.05 9.94 9.17
C GLY A 355 8.59 9.67 8.82
N GLN A 356 7.70 10.33 9.55
CA GLN A 356 6.25 10.25 9.39
C GLN A 356 5.75 11.52 8.71
N VAL A 357 6.25 11.80 7.51
CA VAL A 357 5.95 13.04 6.77
C VAL A 357 5.25 12.72 5.46
N GLY A 358 4.11 13.37 5.24
CA GLY A 358 3.34 13.36 4.00
C GLY A 358 3.32 14.73 3.34
N TYR A 359 2.93 14.75 2.07
CA TYR A 359 2.70 15.99 1.34
C TYR A 359 1.34 15.96 0.64
N ALA A 360 0.68 17.11 0.63
CA ALA A 360 -0.59 17.32 -0.04
C ALA A 360 -0.53 18.55 -0.95
N LEU A 361 -1.27 18.49 -2.05
CA LEU A 361 -1.54 19.61 -2.95
C LEU A 361 -2.53 20.56 -2.28
N THR A 362 -2.38 21.86 -2.51
CA THR A 362 -3.24 22.89 -1.92
C THR A 362 -4.63 22.89 -2.55
N LEU A 363 -5.58 23.59 -1.92
CA LEU A 363 -6.90 23.80 -2.49
C LEU A 363 -6.88 24.65 -3.76
N ASP A 364 -5.88 25.52 -3.93
CA ASP A 364 -5.77 26.33 -5.13
C ASP A 364 -5.41 25.49 -6.36
N GLU A 365 -4.48 24.53 -6.22
CA GLU A 365 -4.20 23.55 -7.26
C GLU A 365 -5.46 22.72 -7.58
N LEU A 366 -6.16 22.24 -6.54
CA LEU A 366 -7.41 21.50 -6.68
C LEU A 366 -8.50 22.30 -7.41
N ARG A 367 -8.71 23.57 -7.06
CA ARG A 367 -9.68 24.46 -7.70
C ARG A 367 -9.31 24.70 -9.16
N GLY A 368 -8.01 24.83 -9.46
CA GLY A 368 -7.51 24.94 -10.83
C GLY A 368 -7.92 23.74 -11.68
N ALA A 369 -7.65 22.53 -11.20
CA ALA A 369 -8.02 21.29 -11.89
C ALA A 369 -9.53 21.13 -12.05
N LEU A 370 -10.32 21.42 -11.02
CA LEU A 370 -11.79 21.37 -11.08
C LEU A 370 -12.35 22.39 -12.07
N GLY A 371 -11.79 23.59 -12.11
CA GLY A 371 -12.16 24.62 -13.07
C GLY A 371 -11.86 24.21 -14.52
N ALA A 372 -10.72 23.58 -14.77
CA ALA A 372 -10.35 23.05 -16.08
C ALA A 372 -11.22 21.87 -16.53
N ALA A 373 -11.70 21.06 -15.58
CA ALA A 373 -12.58 19.92 -15.83
C ALA A 373 -14.08 20.28 -15.84
N ALA A 374 -14.44 21.55 -15.62
CA ALA A 374 -15.84 21.97 -15.47
C ALA A 374 -16.66 21.63 -16.73
N GLY A 375 -17.67 20.76 -16.59
CA GLY A 375 -18.50 20.30 -17.70
C GLY A 375 -17.82 19.33 -18.67
N ALA A 376 -16.58 18.90 -18.40
CA ALA A 376 -15.88 17.93 -19.22
C ALA A 376 -16.48 16.53 -19.04
N THR A 377 -16.80 15.90 -20.16
CA THR A 377 -17.36 14.52 -20.22
C THR A 377 -16.66 13.65 -21.25
N GLN A 378 -15.81 14.24 -22.08
CA GLN A 378 -15.03 13.50 -23.08
C GLN A 378 -13.75 13.01 -22.45
N ALA A 379 -13.40 11.75 -22.74
CA ALA A 379 -12.14 11.17 -22.31
C ALA A 379 -10.97 11.93 -22.94
N VAL A 380 -9.94 12.20 -22.15
CA VAL A 380 -8.66 12.75 -22.58
C VAL A 380 -7.57 11.70 -22.39
N ASP A 381 -6.46 11.88 -23.11
CA ASP A 381 -5.29 11.03 -22.97
C ASP A 381 -4.68 11.18 -21.57
N SER A 382 -4.32 10.06 -20.95
CA SER A 382 -3.70 10.01 -19.61
C SER A 382 -2.17 9.99 -19.66
N GLY A 383 -1.60 10.32 -20.82
CA GLY A 383 -0.16 10.37 -21.06
C GLY A 383 0.51 8.99 -21.01
N SER A 384 1.84 8.99 -21.07
CA SER A 384 2.67 7.80 -20.85
C SER A 384 2.99 7.63 -19.37
N CYS A 385 3.35 6.41 -18.93
CA CYS A 385 3.72 6.21 -17.53
C CYS A 385 4.92 7.04 -17.11
N ALA A 386 4.90 7.46 -15.83
CA ALA A 386 6.07 7.99 -15.16
C ALA A 386 7.19 6.94 -15.17
N ALA A 387 8.40 7.37 -15.56
CA ALA A 387 9.56 6.51 -15.75
C ALA A 387 10.27 6.17 -14.44
#